data_AF-W7YDA4-F1
#
_entry.id   AF-W7YDA4-F1
#
_cell.length_a   1.000
_cell.length_b   1.000
_cell.length_c   1.000
_cell.angle_alpha   90.00
_cell.angle_beta   90.00
_cell.angle_gamma   90.00
#
_symmetry.space_group_name_H-M   'P 1'
#
loop_
_entity.id
_entity.type
_entity.pdbx_description
1 polymer ?
#
loop_
_entity_poly.entity_id
_entity_poly.type
_entity_poly.pdbx_seq_one_letter_code
_entity_poly.pdbx_strand_id
1 'polypeptide(L)'
;MTHKNQMKQKLYDIIFEADTKAGKIFDISLIVLILLSVASVMLESLQDQSDVFYHRLEILEWIVTFAFLLEYTTRLWVVRKPLKYALSFYGVIDFMAIIPTFLGLIFSGTHMLLVLRALRLLRIFRVLKLTRYINESSQLWKALMASRKKIGIFLFTVLILVVILGTLMYIIESNNDSGFTSIPISIYWAIVTLTTVGYGDIAPITALGRTLSSLVMIMGYAS
;
A
#
# COMPACT_ATOMS: atom_id res chain seq x y z
N MET A 1 5.08 41.05 -20.67
CA MET A 1 5.22 39.62 -20.32
C MET A 1 4.29 39.34 -19.14
N THR A 2 3.30 38.48 -19.36
CA THR A 2 1.93 38.59 -18.86
C THR A 2 1.68 37.86 -17.53
N HIS A 3 0.89 38.47 -16.63
CA HIS A 3 0.47 37.98 -15.30
C HIS A 3 0.14 36.47 -15.20
N LYS A 4 -0.37 35.88 -16.30
CA LYS A 4 -0.70 34.45 -16.42
C LYS A 4 0.50 33.52 -16.17
N ASN A 5 1.71 33.95 -16.53
CA ASN A 5 2.94 33.17 -16.28
C ASN A 5 3.35 33.21 -14.80
N GLN A 6 3.14 34.34 -14.11
CA GLN A 6 3.50 34.49 -12.69
C GLN A 6 2.60 33.64 -11.78
N MET A 7 1.28 33.61 -12.04
CA MET A 7 0.35 32.77 -11.26
C MET A 7 0.61 31.28 -11.47
N LYS A 8 0.86 30.87 -12.72
CA LYS A 8 1.20 29.47 -13.05
C LYS A 8 2.52 29.04 -12.40
N GLN A 9 3.51 29.93 -12.37
CA GLN A 9 4.79 29.67 -11.71
C GLN A 9 4.63 29.59 -10.19
N LYS A 10 3.92 30.53 -9.56
CA LYS A 10 3.63 30.46 -8.12
C LYS A 10 2.88 29.19 -7.71
N LEU A 11 1.92 28.74 -8.53
CA LEU A 11 1.23 27.46 -8.30
C LEU A 11 2.16 26.26 -8.52
N TYR A 12 3.08 26.35 -9.48
CA TYR A 12 4.11 25.32 -9.69
C TYR A 12 4.97 25.17 -8.45
N ASP A 13 5.46 26.28 -7.91
CA ASP A 13 6.30 26.31 -6.72
C ASP A 13 5.54 25.75 -5.49
N ILE A 14 4.26 26.11 -5.30
CA ILE A 14 3.45 25.56 -4.19
C ILE A 14 3.21 24.05 -4.34
N ILE A 15 2.99 23.55 -5.56
CA ILE A 15 2.54 22.17 -5.81
C ILE A 15 3.71 21.19 -5.97
N PHE A 16 4.88 21.68 -6.42
CA PHE A 16 6.05 20.86 -6.74
C PHE A 16 7.30 21.22 -5.92
N GLU A 17 7.33 22.37 -5.23
CA GLU A 17 8.47 22.79 -4.40
C GLU A 17 8.06 22.95 -2.93
N ALA A 18 8.40 21.95 -2.11
CA ALA A 18 8.08 21.91 -0.67
C ALA A 18 8.90 22.91 0.19
N ASP A 19 9.77 23.71 -0.40
CA ASP A 19 10.60 24.67 0.34
C ASP A 19 9.79 25.86 0.86
N THR A 20 8.63 26.15 0.25
CA THR A 20 7.76 27.25 0.68
C THR A 20 6.82 26.84 1.82
N LYS A 21 6.48 27.77 2.73
CA LYS A 21 5.47 27.53 3.78
C LYS A 21 4.13 27.08 3.19
N ALA A 22 3.75 27.63 2.04
CA ALA A 22 2.53 27.28 1.35
C ALA A 22 2.57 25.86 0.76
N GLY A 23 3.72 25.44 0.19
CA GLY A 23 3.92 24.07 -0.27
C GLY A 23 3.82 23.04 0.86
N LYS A 24 4.47 23.31 2.00
CA LYS A 24 4.34 22.43 3.18
C LYS A 24 2.90 22.29 3.68
N ILE A 25 2.15 23.39 3.75
CA ILE A 25 0.73 23.34 4.16
C ILE A 25 -0.09 22.54 3.16
N PHE A 26 0.18 22.72 1.85
CA PHE A 26 -0.47 21.95 0.80
C PHE A 26 -0.18 20.45 0.94
N ASP A 27 1.08 20.07 1.11
CA ASP A 27 1.47 18.66 1.28
C ASP A 27 0.88 18.04 2.54
N ILE A 28 0.93 18.73 3.68
CA ILE A 28 0.30 18.28 4.92
C ILE A 28 -1.20 18.11 4.73
N SER A 29 -1.86 19.05 4.05
CA SER A 29 -3.30 18.95 3.80
C SER A 29 -3.66 17.72 2.97
N LEU A 30 -2.85 17.38 1.96
CA LEU A 30 -3.03 16.18 1.15
C LEU A 30 -2.78 14.91 1.94
N ILE A 31 -1.76 14.87 2.80
CA ILE A 31 -1.50 13.74 3.70
C ILE A 31 -2.70 13.53 4.63
N VAL A 32 -3.22 14.59 5.24
CA VAL A 32 -4.42 14.53 6.10
C VAL A 32 -5.62 14.01 5.32
N LEU A 33 -5.84 14.48 4.08
CA LEU A 33 -6.93 13.97 3.23
C LEU A 33 -6.76 12.49 2.87
N ILE A 34 -5.54 12.02 2.60
CA ILE A 34 -5.26 10.60 2.37
C ILE A 34 -5.59 9.79 3.62
N LEU A 35 -5.11 10.20 4.79
CA LEU A 35 -5.37 9.52 6.05
C LEU A 35 -6.86 9.48 6.39
N LEU A 36 -7.58 10.59 6.20
CA LEU A 36 -9.04 10.63 6.35
C LEU A 36 -9.74 9.70 5.37
N SER A 37 -9.28 9.62 4.12
CA SER A 37 -9.82 8.68 3.14
C SER A 37 -9.63 7.22 3.56
N VAL A 38 -8.46 6.87 4.09
CA VAL A 38 -8.15 5.51 4.55
C VAL A 38 -8.99 5.18 5.77
N ALA A 39 -9.04 6.08 6.76
CA ALA A 39 -9.87 5.92 7.94
C ALA A 39 -11.35 5.74 7.57
N SER A 40 -11.86 6.50 6.60
CA SER A 40 -13.22 6.34 6.09
C SER A 40 -13.48 4.95 5.52
N VAL A 41 -12.54 4.40 4.74
CA VAL A 41 -12.66 3.03 4.18
C VAL A 41 -12.60 1.97 5.29
N MET A 42 -11.75 2.18 6.29
CA MET A 42 -11.69 1.29 7.47
C MET A 42 -12.97 1.35 8.31
N LEU A 43 -13.60 2.52 8.43
CA LEU A 43 -14.87 2.67 9.13
C LEU A 43 -16.04 2.06 8.33
N GLU A 44 -16.00 2.14 7.00
CA GLU A 44 -17.00 1.50 6.12
C GLU A 44 -16.94 -0.03 6.20
N SER A 45 -15.79 -0.63 6.52
CA SER A 45 -15.64 -2.09 6.63
C SER A 45 -16.20 -2.68 7.93
N LEU A 46 -16.50 -1.85 8.94
CA LEU A 46 -17.16 -2.29 10.16
C LEU A 46 -18.62 -2.64 9.85
N GLN A 47 -19.01 -3.86 10.20
CA GLN A 47 -20.41 -4.30 10.13
C GLN A 47 -21.22 -3.58 11.23
N ASP A 48 -22.50 -3.31 10.97
CA ASP A 48 -23.50 -2.85 11.96
C ASP A 48 -23.51 -1.36 12.33
N GLN A 49 -23.24 -0.48 11.35
CA GLN A 49 -23.43 0.97 11.50
C GLN A 49 -24.78 1.45 10.94
N SER A 50 -25.28 2.58 11.44
CA SER A 50 -26.54 3.18 10.94
C SER A 50 -26.41 3.72 9.51
N ASP A 51 -27.51 3.72 8.74
CA ASP A 51 -27.54 4.30 7.38
C ASP A 51 -27.07 5.77 7.33
N VAL A 52 -27.36 6.53 8.40
CA VAL A 52 -26.91 7.93 8.55
C VAL A 52 -25.38 8.01 8.63
N PHE A 53 -24.73 7.05 9.26
CA PHE A 53 -23.27 6.99 9.33
C PHE A 53 -22.65 6.71 7.96
N TYR A 54 -23.18 5.72 7.23
CA TYR A 54 -22.73 5.43 5.87
C TYR A 54 -22.90 6.62 4.92
N HIS A 55 -24.03 7.34 5.02
CA HIS A 55 -24.25 8.55 4.22
C HIS A 55 -23.24 9.67 4.53
N ARG A 56 -22.86 9.86 5.80
CA ARG A 56 -21.81 10.82 6.18
C ARG A 56 -20.44 10.43 5.61
N LEU A 57 -20.11 9.13 5.64
CA LEU A 57 -18.86 8.62 5.04
C LEU A 57 -18.85 8.83 3.52
N GLU A 58 -19.99 8.62 2.85
CA GLU A 58 -20.13 8.85 1.42
C GLU A 58 -19.91 10.33 1.05
N ILE A 59 -20.50 11.26 1.82
CA ILE A 59 -20.27 12.71 1.64
C ILE A 59 -18.79 13.05 1.81
N LEU A 60 -18.15 12.53 2.86
CA LEU A 60 -16.71 12.74 3.09
C LEU A 60 -15.88 12.19 1.94
N GLU A 61 -16.23 11.02 1.42
CA GLU A 61 -15.56 10.42 0.28
C GLU A 61 -15.67 11.31 -0.97
N TRP A 62 -16.85 11.86 -1.26
CA TRP A 62 -17.05 12.79 -2.36
C TRP A 62 -16.21 14.05 -2.21
N ILE A 63 -16.17 14.63 -1.01
CA ILE A 63 -15.34 15.81 -0.70
C ILE A 63 -13.86 15.50 -0.97
N VAL A 64 -13.35 14.38 -0.45
CA VAL A 64 -11.96 13.96 -0.64
C VAL A 64 -11.66 13.67 -2.12
N THR A 65 -12.56 13.00 -2.82
CA THR A 65 -12.43 12.68 -4.24
C THR A 65 -12.33 13.95 -5.06
N PHE A 66 -13.19 14.93 -4.78
CA PHE A 66 -13.19 16.22 -5.47
C PHE A 66 -11.91 17.02 -5.16
N ALA A 67 -11.43 16.99 -3.92
CA ALA A 67 -10.15 17.60 -3.55
C ALA A 67 -8.97 16.98 -4.35
N PHE A 68 -8.91 15.66 -4.49
CA PHE A 68 -7.89 14.99 -5.31
C PHE A 68 -8.06 15.26 -6.80
N LEU A 69 -9.29 15.37 -7.30
CA LEU A 69 -9.56 15.76 -8.68
C LEU A 69 -9.06 17.17 -8.97
N LEU A 70 -9.34 18.12 -8.08
CA LEU A 70 -8.84 19.49 -8.20
C LEU A 70 -7.31 19.52 -8.16
N GLU A 71 -6.69 18.75 -7.28
CA GLU A 71 -5.24 18.66 -7.20
C GLU A 71 -4.63 18.10 -8.51
N TYR A 72 -5.18 17.00 -9.04
CA TYR A 72 -4.68 16.37 -10.26
C TYR A 72 -4.86 17.27 -11.49
N THR A 73 -6.03 17.90 -11.63
CA THR A 73 -6.31 18.84 -12.72
C THR A 73 -5.43 20.09 -12.64
N THR A 74 -5.23 20.64 -11.45
CA THR A 74 -4.31 21.77 -11.22
C THR A 74 -2.89 21.40 -11.60
N ARG A 75 -2.41 20.21 -11.23
CA ARG A 75 -1.09 19.68 -11.63
C ARG A 75 -0.94 19.59 -13.14
N LEU A 76 -1.92 19.00 -13.83
CA LEU A 76 -1.91 18.93 -15.30
C LEU A 76 -1.91 20.31 -15.95
N TRP A 77 -2.65 21.27 -15.39
CA TRP A 77 -2.73 22.63 -15.93
C TRP A 77 -1.43 23.43 -15.74
N VAL A 78 -0.76 23.22 -14.61
CA VAL A 78 0.45 23.95 -14.20
C VAL A 78 1.72 23.38 -14.86
N VAL A 79 1.77 22.09 -15.18
CA VAL A 79 2.90 21.48 -15.88
C VAL A 79 2.98 21.94 -17.34
N ARG A 80 4.19 22.03 -17.90
CA ARG A 80 4.42 22.43 -19.31
C ARG A 80 3.97 21.35 -20.32
N LYS A 81 4.10 20.07 -19.97
CA LYS A 81 3.75 18.90 -20.82
C LYS A 81 2.75 17.98 -20.08
N PRO A 82 1.44 18.26 -20.11
CA PRO A 82 0.43 17.55 -19.31
C PRO A 82 0.36 16.06 -19.63
N LEU A 83 0.38 15.67 -20.90
CA LEU A 83 0.34 14.25 -21.30
C LEU A 83 1.53 13.45 -20.75
N LYS A 84 2.73 14.05 -20.76
CA LYS A 84 3.93 13.43 -20.19
C LYS A 84 3.79 13.26 -18.68
N TYR A 85 3.12 14.19 -17.99
CA TYR A 85 2.82 14.07 -16.57
C TYR A 85 1.78 12.99 -16.31
N ALA A 86 0.66 12.98 -17.04
CA ALA A 86 -0.42 12.01 -16.89
C ALA A 86 0.09 10.56 -17.04
N LEU A 87 1.00 10.32 -17.98
CA LEU A 87 1.63 9.01 -18.22
C LEU A 87 2.86 8.72 -17.34
N SER A 88 3.25 9.64 -16.45
CA SER A 88 4.33 9.40 -15.49
C SER A 88 3.84 8.54 -14.31
N PHE A 89 4.76 7.89 -13.60
CA PHE A 89 4.45 7.09 -12.40
C PHE A 89 3.52 7.83 -11.42
N TYR A 90 3.85 9.09 -11.13
CA TYR A 90 3.07 9.94 -10.24
C TYR A 90 1.71 10.35 -10.81
N GLY A 91 1.63 10.63 -12.11
CA GLY A 91 0.36 10.97 -12.77
C GLY A 91 -0.61 9.79 -12.85
N VAL A 92 -0.08 8.58 -13.05
CA VAL A 92 -0.86 7.34 -13.01
C VAL A 92 -1.38 7.09 -11.59
N ILE A 93 -0.56 7.29 -10.56
CA ILE A 93 -1.01 7.18 -9.16
C ILE A 93 -2.11 8.20 -8.85
N ASP A 94 -1.93 9.47 -9.23
CA ASP A 94 -2.94 10.51 -8.99
C ASP A 94 -4.27 10.16 -9.69
N PHE A 95 -4.20 9.62 -10.92
CA PHE A 95 -5.38 9.15 -11.65
C PHE A 95 -6.04 7.92 -10.99
N MET A 96 -5.25 6.91 -10.60
CA MET A 96 -5.73 5.70 -9.92
C MET A 96 -6.40 5.99 -8.57
N ALA A 97 -6.01 7.08 -7.90
CA ALA A 97 -6.61 7.52 -6.65
C ALA A 97 -8.04 8.09 -6.82
N ILE A 98 -8.37 8.55 -8.02
CA ILE A 98 -9.63 9.25 -8.34
C ILE A 98 -10.59 8.33 -9.09
N ILE A 99 -10.07 7.51 -10.03
CA ILE A 99 -10.88 6.72 -10.96
C ILE A 99 -11.93 5.80 -10.30
N PRO A 100 -11.69 5.11 -9.15
CA PRO A 100 -12.64 4.10 -8.66
C PRO A 100 -14.01 4.69 -8.30
N THR A 101 -14.04 5.91 -7.74
CA THR A 101 -15.28 6.60 -7.37
C THR A 101 -16.10 6.99 -8.62
N PHE A 102 -15.45 7.40 -9.71
CA PHE A 102 -16.14 7.69 -10.97
C PHE A 102 -16.62 6.43 -11.69
N LEU A 103 -15.83 5.34 -11.68
CA LEU A 103 -16.29 4.06 -12.22
C LEU A 103 -17.50 3.53 -11.44
N GLY A 104 -17.54 3.74 -10.12
CA GLY A 104 -18.71 3.39 -9.30
C GLY A 104 -20.00 4.05 -9.76
N LEU A 105 -19.93 5.30 -10.24
CA LEU A 105 -21.09 5.98 -10.84
C LEU A 105 -21.53 5.34 -12.16
N ILE A 106 -20.58 5.04 -13.04
CA ILE A 106 -20.87 4.50 -14.38
C ILE A 106 -21.46 3.09 -14.28
N PHE A 107 -20.95 2.27 -13.35
CA PHE A 107 -21.37 0.88 -13.16
C PHE A 107 -22.47 0.69 -12.11
N SER A 108 -23.22 1.76 -11.78
CA SER A 108 -24.34 1.73 -10.82
C SER A 108 -25.59 1.02 -11.37
N GLY A 109 -25.48 -0.29 -11.62
CA GLY A 109 -26.58 -1.16 -12.03
C GLY A 109 -26.79 -2.35 -11.09
N THR A 110 -28.03 -2.83 -10.97
CA THR A 110 -28.46 -3.88 -10.02
C THR A 110 -27.68 -5.19 -10.14
N HIS A 111 -27.13 -5.50 -11.32
CA HIS A 111 -26.34 -6.72 -11.58
C HIS A 111 -24.83 -6.58 -11.28
N MET A 112 -24.36 -5.40 -10.85
CA MET A 112 -22.92 -5.11 -10.68
C MET A 112 -22.50 -4.91 -9.21
N LEU A 113 -23.29 -5.37 -8.24
CA LEU A 113 -23.00 -5.18 -6.81
C LEU A 113 -21.61 -5.67 -6.38
N LEU A 114 -21.13 -6.80 -6.92
CA LEU A 114 -19.76 -7.30 -6.64
C LEU A 114 -18.69 -6.38 -7.22
N VAL A 115 -18.90 -5.86 -8.44
CA VAL A 115 -17.98 -4.92 -9.09
C VAL A 115 -17.94 -3.61 -8.31
N LEU A 116 -19.10 -3.09 -7.90
CA LEU A 116 -19.20 -1.90 -7.07
C LEU A 116 -18.44 -2.09 -5.75
N ARG A 117 -18.61 -3.23 -5.05
CA ARG A 117 -17.84 -3.53 -3.82
C ARG A 117 -16.34 -3.57 -4.08
N ALA A 118 -15.90 -4.22 -5.15
CA ALA A 118 -14.49 -4.28 -5.53
C ALA A 118 -13.92 -2.87 -5.82
N LEU A 119 -14.65 -2.03 -6.55
CA LEU A 119 -14.26 -0.65 -6.86
C LEU A 119 -14.10 0.20 -5.59
N ARG A 120 -14.92 -0.02 -4.55
CA ARG A 120 -14.74 0.66 -3.26
C ARG A 120 -13.42 0.31 -2.60
N LEU A 121 -13.01 -0.95 -2.66
CA LEU A 121 -11.71 -1.40 -2.12
C LEU A 121 -10.54 -0.77 -2.87
N LEU A 122 -10.66 -0.56 -4.20
CA LEU A 122 -9.60 0.07 -5.00
C LEU A 122 -9.28 1.51 -4.56
N ARG A 123 -10.17 2.16 -3.80
CA ARG A 123 -9.88 3.49 -3.22
C ARG A 123 -8.68 3.46 -2.27
N ILE A 124 -8.28 2.29 -1.77
CA ILE A 124 -7.03 2.12 -1.01
C ILE A 124 -5.80 2.57 -1.82
N PHE A 125 -5.87 2.57 -3.15
CA PHE A 125 -4.80 3.10 -4.01
C PHE A 125 -4.51 4.58 -3.76
N ARG A 126 -5.41 5.35 -3.13
CA ARG A 126 -5.13 6.72 -2.67
C ARG A 126 -3.91 6.77 -1.74
N VAL A 127 -3.66 5.72 -0.95
CA VAL A 127 -2.45 5.57 -0.12
C VAL A 127 -1.17 5.66 -0.94
N LEU A 128 -1.19 5.19 -2.19
CA LEU A 128 -0.02 5.26 -3.07
C LEU A 128 0.42 6.69 -3.36
N LYS A 129 -0.46 7.70 -3.21
CA LYS A 129 -0.06 9.12 -3.29
C LYS A 129 0.98 9.50 -2.24
N LEU A 130 1.06 8.77 -1.11
CA LEU A 130 2.09 8.98 -0.09
C LEU A 130 3.50 8.75 -0.59
N THR A 131 3.68 7.91 -1.62
CA THR A 131 4.99 7.63 -2.21
C THR A 131 5.69 8.88 -2.75
N ARG A 132 4.92 9.91 -3.15
CA ARG A 132 5.48 11.20 -3.58
C ARG A 132 6.22 11.91 -2.46
N TYR A 133 5.66 11.93 -1.25
CA TYR A 133 6.29 12.59 -0.10
C TYR A 133 7.52 11.85 0.41
N ILE A 134 7.62 10.54 0.15
CA ILE A 134 8.82 9.76 0.47
C ILE A 134 9.98 10.15 -0.47
N ASN A 135 9.69 10.64 -1.69
CA ASN A 135 10.67 10.82 -2.75
C ASN A 135 11.28 12.22 -2.87
N GLU A 136 10.77 13.23 -2.17
CA GLU A 136 11.19 14.63 -2.44
C GLU A 136 12.59 14.99 -1.92
N SER A 137 13.12 14.33 -0.90
CA SER A 137 14.53 14.49 -0.51
C SER A 137 15.03 13.45 0.49
N SER A 138 14.28 12.36 0.71
CA SER A 138 14.60 11.48 1.82
C SER A 138 15.93 10.76 1.57
N GLN A 139 16.90 10.97 2.46
CA GLN A 139 18.13 10.18 2.50
C GLN A 139 17.80 8.68 2.55
N LEU A 140 16.64 8.34 3.12
CA LEU A 140 16.03 7.01 3.09
C LEU A 140 15.85 6.47 1.68
N TRP A 141 15.23 7.19 0.74
CA TRP A 141 15.05 6.68 -0.62
C TRP A 141 16.39 6.46 -1.33
N LYS A 142 17.33 7.39 -1.19
CA LYS A 142 18.69 7.24 -1.74
C LYS A 142 19.41 6.04 -1.11
N ALA A 143 19.29 5.83 0.20
CA ALA A 143 19.87 4.69 0.91
C ALA A 143 19.23 3.35 0.49
N LEU A 144 17.90 3.32 0.30
CA LEU A 144 17.17 2.15 -0.22
C LEU A 144 17.60 1.82 -1.65
N MET A 145 17.68 2.83 -2.53
CA MET A 145 18.10 2.63 -3.92
C MET A 145 19.56 2.20 -4.03
N ALA A 146 20.43 2.72 -3.15
CA ALA A 146 21.82 2.28 -3.03
C ALA A 146 21.90 0.82 -2.52
N SER A 147 20.98 0.42 -1.64
CA SER A 147 20.95 -0.90 -1.03
C SER A 147 20.09 -1.93 -1.78
N ARG A 148 19.39 -1.53 -2.85
CA ARG A 148 18.41 -2.37 -3.57
C ARG A 148 18.95 -3.73 -4.01
N LYS A 149 20.20 -3.78 -4.45
CA LYS A 149 20.86 -5.04 -4.86
C LYS A 149 21.08 -5.95 -3.66
N LYS A 150 21.56 -5.39 -2.54
CA LYS A 150 21.78 -6.13 -1.29
C LYS A 150 20.46 -6.63 -0.72
N ILE A 151 19.43 -5.78 -0.68
CA ILE A 151 18.08 -6.15 -0.25
C ILE A 151 17.51 -7.26 -1.14
N GLY A 152 17.64 -7.13 -2.47
CA GLY A 152 17.18 -8.16 -3.41
C GLY A 152 17.85 -9.51 -3.20
N ILE A 153 19.18 -9.52 -3.02
CA ILE A 153 19.93 -10.75 -2.70
C ILE A 153 19.47 -11.34 -1.36
N PHE A 154 19.33 -10.50 -0.32
CA PHE A 154 18.86 -10.94 0.99
C PHE A 154 17.48 -11.58 0.92
N LEU A 155 16.49 -10.92 0.29
CA LEU A 155 15.14 -11.44 0.13
C LEU A 155 15.12 -12.73 -0.69
N PHE A 156 15.97 -12.84 -1.71
CA PHE A 156 16.08 -14.07 -2.50
C PHE A 156 16.67 -15.23 -1.69
N THR A 157 17.70 -14.97 -0.88
CA THR A 157 18.27 -15.96 0.04
C THR A 157 17.23 -16.41 1.08
N VAL A 158 16.51 -15.47 1.69
CA VAL A 158 15.43 -15.77 2.64
C VAL A 158 14.35 -16.61 1.97
N LEU A 159 13.96 -16.29 0.73
CA LEU A 159 12.97 -17.05 -0.03
C LEU A 159 13.41 -18.50 -0.26
N ILE A 160 14.65 -18.72 -0.70
CA ILE A 160 15.20 -20.07 -0.87
C ILE A 160 15.19 -20.82 0.46
N LEU A 161 15.60 -20.16 1.54
CA LEU A 161 15.69 -20.74 2.87
C LEU A 161 14.33 -21.20 3.39
N VAL A 162 13.29 -20.35 3.32
CA VAL A 162 11.94 -20.73 3.77
C VAL A 162 11.33 -21.83 2.91
N VAL A 163 11.66 -21.91 1.61
CA VAL A 163 11.24 -23.01 0.74
C VAL A 163 11.87 -24.33 1.18
N ILE A 164 13.18 -24.33 1.45
CA ILE A 164 13.90 -25.52 1.92
C ILE A 164 13.37 -25.97 3.29
N LEU A 165 13.31 -25.06 4.26
CA LEU A 165 12.85 -25.35 5.62
C LEU A 165 11.39 -25.81 5.65
N GLY A 166 10.51 -25.13 4.91
CA GLY A 166 9.11 -25.52 4.80
C GLY A 166 8.96 -26.91 4.18
N THR A 167 9.72 -27.23 3.13
CA THR A 167 9.69 -28.56 2.52
C THR A 167 10.20 -29.64 3.47
N LEU A 168 11.28 -29.39 4.21
CA LEU A 168 11.79 -30.32 5.23
C LEU A 168 10.76 -30.57 6.32
N MET A 169 10.12 -29.52 6.84
CA MET A 169 9.09 -29.64 7.86
C MET A 169 7.88 -30.41 7.37
N TYR A 170 7.45 -30.18 6.12
CA TYR A 170 6.39 -31.00 5.51
C TYR A 170 6.76 -32.49 5.51
N ILE A 171 7.99 -32.84 5.09
CA ILE A 171 8.42 -34.24 5.04
C ILE A 171 8.47 -34.87 6.45
N ILE A 172 8.91 -34.12 7.46
CA ILE A 172 9.04 -34.60 8.84
C ILE A 172 7.67 -34.72 9.52
N GLU A 173 6.78 -33.75 9.32
CA GLU A 173 5.60 -33.54 10.16
C GLU A 173 4.28 -33.95 9.48
N SER A 174 4.22 -34.09 8.15
CA SER A 174 2.97 -34.34 7.40
C SER A 174 2.18 -35.58 7.83
N ASN A 175 2.85 -36.60 8.35
CA ASN A 175 2.21 -37.85 8.78
C ASN A 175 1.79 -37.84 10.28
N ASN A 176 1.99 -36.74 11.00
CA ASN A 176 1.85 -36.73 12.46
C ASN A 176 0.62 -35.96 13.00
N ASP A 177 -0.26 -35.42 12.15
CA ASP A 177 -1.39 -34.55 12.56
C ASP A 177 -0.94 -33.23 13.23
N SER A 178 0.01 -32.56 12.57
CA SER A 178 0.80 -31.43 13.06
C SER A 178 0.45 -30.08 12.41
N GLY A 179 -0.61 -30.03 11.58
CA GLY A 179 -0.98 -28.87 10.76
C GLY A 179 -0.13 -28.67 9.50
N PHE A 180 0.97 -29.41 9.31
CA PHE A 180 1.81 -29.37 8.11
C PHE A 180 1.21 -30.18 6.95
N THR A 181 0.05 -29.74 6.45
CA THR A 181 -0.77 -30.49 5.46
C THR A 181 -0.29 -30.35 4.01
N SER A 182 0.51 -29.34 3.69
CA SER A 182 1.09 -29.14 2.36
C SER A 182 2.40 -28.35 2.41
N ILE A 183 3.21 -28.43 1.35
CA ILE A 183 4.45 -27.65 1.24
C ILE A 183 4.19 -26.13 1.36
N PRO A 184 3.20 -25.52 0.66
CA PRO A 184 2.92 -24.08 0.83
C PRO A 184 2.57 -23.67 2.26
N ILE A 185 1.79 -24.49 2.97
CA ILE A 185 1.44 -24.25 4.39
C ILE A 185 2.69 -24.33 5.29
N SER A 186 3.57 -25.28 4.99
CA SER A 186 4.84 -25.44 5.71
C SER A 186 5.82 -24.29 5.44
N ILE A 187 5.80 -23.73 4.22
CA ILE A 187 6.54 -22.52 3.87
C ILE A 187 5.98 -21.31 4.62
N TYR A 188 4.65 -21.18 4.73
CA TYR A 188 4.02 -20.14 5.55
C TYR A 188 4.53 -20.20 7.00
N TRP A 189 4.54 -21.40 7.60
CA TRP A 189 5.13 -21.61 8.93
C TRP A 189 6.60 -21.17 9.00
N ALA A 190 7.41 -21.53 7.98
CA ALA A 190 8.82 -21.16 7.94
C ALA A 190 9.02 -19.64 7.85
N ILE A 191 8.18 -18.93 7.10
CA ILE A 191 8.19 -17.46 7.03
C ILE A 191 7.84 -16.86 8.39
N VAL A 192 6.74 -17.30 9.02
CA VAL A 192 6.28 -16.79 10.32
C VAL A 192 7.31 -17.03 11.43
N THR A 193 7.98 -18.19 11.39
CA THR A 193 9.00 -18.56 12.38
C THR A 193 10.30 -17.79 12.15
N LEU A 194 10.78 -17.72 10.90
CA LEU A 194 12.01 -17.01 10.56
C LEU A 194 11.89 -15.50 10.78
N THR A 195 10.70 -14.93 10.56
CA THR A 195 10.41 -13.51 10.85
C THR A 195 10.10 -13.23 12.32
N THR A 196 10.22 -14.24 13.19
CA THR A 196 9.97 -14.15 14.65
C THR A 196 8.54 -13.75 15.03
N VAL A 197 7.59 -13.78 14.09
CA VAL A 197 6.16 -13.49 14.36
C VAL A 197 5.55 -14.59 15.21
N GLY A 198 5.77 -15.85 14.84
CA GLY A 198 5.42 -17.01 15.66
C GLY A 198 3.95 -17.08 16.11
N TYR A 199 2.99 -17.07 15.17
CA TYR A 199 1.55 -17.12 15.51
C TYR A 199 1.13 -18.33 16.36
N GLY A 200 1.85 -19.46 16.25
CA GLY A 200 1.59 -20.67 17.02
C GLY A 200 0.38 -21.49 16.53
N ASP A 201 -0.16 -21.15 15.37
CA ASP A 201 -1.26 -21.86 14.69
C ASP A 201 -0.82 -23.20 14.07
N ILE A 202 0.45 -23.30 13.69
CA ILE A 202 1.09 -24.54 13.20
C ILE A 202 2.40 -24.74 13.98
N ALA A 203 2.61 -25.94 14.53
CA ALA A 203 3.80 -26.22 15.33
C ALA A 203 4.23 -27.70 15.21
N PRO A 204 5.55 -27.98 15.13
CA PRO A 204 6.03 -29.36 15.08
C PRO A 204 5.76 -30.11 16.38
N ILE A 205 5.36 -31.36 16.25
CA ILE A 205 5.08 -32.24 17.37
C ILE A 205 6.13 -33.34 17.51
N THR A 206 6.84 -33.69 16.42
CA THR A 206 7.92 -34.67 16.49
C THR A 206 9.17 -34.08 17.14
N ALA A 207 9.99 -34.95 17.74
CA ALA A 207 11.28 -34.54 18.28
C ALA A 207 12.17 -33.91 17.21
N LEU A 208 12.22 -34.50 16.01
CA LEU A 208 13.00 -33.98 14.88
C LEU A 208 12.50 -32.62 14.42
N GLY A 209 11.19 -32.44 14.23
CA GLY A 209 10.61 -31.15 13.84
C GLY A 209 10.85 -30.07 14.90
N ARG A 210 10.77 -30.39 16.19
CA ARG A 210 11.08 -29.45 17.27
C ARG A 210 12.56 -29.04 17.28
N THR A 211 13.48 -29.99 17.06
CA THR A 211 14.91 -29.67 16.94
C THR A 211 15.18 -28.77 15.75
N LEU A 212 14.61 -29.07 14.58
CA LEU A 212 14.75 -28.24 13.39
C LEU A 212 14.16 -26.85 13.62
N SER A 213 12.97 -26.75 14.21
CA SER A 213 12.34 -25.48 14.57
C SER A 213 13.20 -24.64 15.50
N SER A 214 13.84 -25.24 16.49
CA SER A 214 14.74 -24.50 17.40
C SER A 214 15.93 -23.88 16.66
N LEU A 215 16.51 -24.61 15.70
CA LEU A 215 17.60 -24.11 14.86
C LEU A 215 17.12 -22.96 13.97
N VAL A 216 15.93 -23.08 13.38
CA VAL A 216 15.31 -22.02 12.55
C VAL A 216 15.07 -20.75 13.36
N MET A 217 14.57 -20.87 14.60
CA MET A 217 14.36 -19.72 15.49
C MET A 217 15.66 -18.99 15.82
N ILE A 218 16.75 -19.73 16.09
CA ILE A 218 18.08 -19.14 16.33
C ILE A 218 18.59 -18.43 15.08
N MET A 219 18.42 -19.05 13.91
CA MET A 219 18.85 -18.48 12.63
C MET A 219 18.06 -17.21 12.28
N GLY A 220 16.75 -17.20 12.52
CA GLY A 220 15.90 -16.01 12.33
C GLY A 220 16.33 -14.84 13.21
N TYR A 221 16.74 -15.10 14.45
CA TYR A 221 17.29 -14.07 15.34
C TYR A 221 18.66 -13.53 14.89
N ALA A 222 19.47 -14.36 14.23
CA ALA A 222 20.82 -13.99 13.76
C ALA A 222 20.83 -13.29 12.38
N SER A 223 19.68 -13.17 11.72
CA SER A 223 19.50 -12.59 10.38
C SER A 223 19.25 -11.09 10.42
#